data_AF-A0A087UFP6-F1
#
_entry.id   AF-A0A087UFP6-F1
#
_cell.length_a   1.000
_cell.length_b   1.000
_cell.length_c   1.000
_cell.angle_alpha   90.00
_cell.angle_beta   90.00
_cell.angle_gamma   90.00
#
_symmetry.space_group_name_H-M   'P 1'
#
loop_
_entity.id
_entity.type
_entity.pdbx_description
1 polymer ?
#
loop_
_entity_poly.entity_id
_entity_poly.type
_entity_poly.pdbx_seq_one_letter_code
_entity_poly.pdbx_strand_id
1 'polypeptide(L)'
;MTWPQLNSVSIGMAPFTVDEGWVDNFNGPTGLIVATSKGILRSMHCKSSSIADLIPVDVVINLVITVAWYTASHRPNSIMVYNCSSGSINKVTWGAVEQLAIPLILRHPSHEIFRYPNGSFTNSKIWNYLSVMLYHHIPAYFIDLVAVLTGHKPNERTGETISHGLRICSL
;
A
#
# COMPACT_ATOMS: atom_id res chain seq x y z
N MET A 1 -36.51 27.72 21.13
CA MET A 1 -35.16 28.32 21.14
C MET A 1 -34.25 27.40 20.35
N THR A 2 -34.07 27.76 19.09
CA THR A 2 -33.34 27.01 18.07
C THR A 2 -31.90 27.51 18.02
N TRP A 3 -30.94 26.58 18.08
CA TRP A 3 -29.51 26.88 17.96
C TRP A 3 -29.19 27.44 16.55
N PRO A 4 -28.27 28.42 16.41
CA PRO A 4 -27.94 28.99 15.11
C PRO A 4 -27.00 28.08 14.31
N GLN A 5 -27.26 28.00 13.00
CA GLN A 5 -26.44 27.33 12.01
C GLN A 5 -25.08 28.03 11.87
N LEU A 6 -23.99 27.30 12.14
CA LEU A 6 -22.64 27.67 11.72
C LEU A 6 -22.28 26.86 10.47
N ASN A 7 -22.40 27.55 9.33
CA ASN A 7 -21.70 27.40 8.06
C ASN A 7 -20.92 26.10 7.85
N SER A 8 -21.52 25.23 7.03
CA SER A 8 -20.88 24.12 6.34
C SER A 8 -19.65 24.60 5.56
N VAL A 9 -18.46 24.26 6.05
CA VAL A 9 -17.27 24.15 5.21
C VAL A 9 -17.51 22.93 4.31
N SER A 10 -18.01 23.18 3.10
CA SER A 10 -18.19 22.17 2.07
C SER A 10 -16.83 21.69 1.56
N ILE A 11 -16.20 20.78 2.29
CA ILE A 11 -15.15 19.93 1.73
C ILE A 11 -15.86 18.95 0.81
N GLY A 12 -15.59 19.05 -0.50
CA GLY A 12 -16.21 18.24 -1.53
C GLY A 12 -16.14 16.75 -1.20
N MET A 13 -17.28 16.20 -0.78
CA MET A 13 -17.43 14.79 -0.46
C MET A 13 -17.68 14.05 -1.77
N ALA A 14 -16.65 13.45 -2.34
CA ALA A 14 -16.85 12.32 -3.24
C ALA A 14 -17.56 11.20 -2.44
N PRO A 15 -18.42 10.37 -3.06
CA PRO A 15 -19.20 9.37 -2.34
C PRO A 15 -18.25 8.35 -1.69
N PHE A 16 -18.08 8.46 -0.37
CA PHE A 16 -17.35 7.49 0.44
C PHE A 16 -18.24 6.28 0.67
N THR A 17 -17.94 5.16 0.01
CA THR A 17 -18.22 3.87 0.62
C THR A 17 -17.38 3.80 1.90
N VAL A 18 -18.01 3.50 3.04
CA VAL A 18 -17.30 3.26 4.29
C VAL A 18 -16.48 1.99 4.11
N ASP A 19 -15.21 2.14 3.74
CA ASP A 19 -14.25 1.05 3.84
C ASP A 19 -13.93 0.90 5.32
N GLU A 20 -14.49 -0.14 5.96
CA GLU A 20 -14.30 -0.41 7.38
C GLU A 20 -12.84 -0.76 7.66
N GLY A 21 -12.04 0.22 8.11
CA GLY A 21 -10.64 0.01 8.43
C GLY A 21 -9.96 1.25 9.00
N TRP A 22 -8.92 1.03 9.81
CA TRP A 22 -8.09 2.11 10.37
C TRP A 22 -7.17 2.76 9.33
N VAL A 23 -7.00 2.10 8.18
CA VAL A 23 -6.08 2.53 7.12
C VAL A 23 -6.90 3.00 5.93
N ASP A 24 -6.95 4.31 5.74
CA ASP A 24 -7.67 4.99 4.66
C ASP A 24 -6.78 5.26 3.43
N ASN A 25 -5.53 4.78 3.47
CA ASN A 25 -4.50 5.22 2.56
C ASN A 25 -3.67 4.06 1.99
N PHE A 26 -3.44 4.09 0.68
CA PHE A 26 -2.60 3.15 -0.05
C PHE A 26 -1.12 3.56 -0.08
N ASN A 27 -0.66 4.39 0.86
CA ASN A 27 0.73 4.83 0.91
C ASN A 27 1.67 3.73 1.43
N GLY A 28 2.78 3.53 0.71
CA GLY A 28 3.89 2.67 1.14
C GLY A 28 3.50 1.19 1.28
N PRO A 29 3.73 0.56 2.44
CA PRO A 29 3.49 -0.88 2.63
C PRO A 29 2.05 -1.33 2.45
N THR A 30 1.07 -0.49 2.81
CA THR A 30 -0.35 -0.83 2.64
C THR A 30 -0.69 -0.96 1.16
N GLY A 31 -0.25 0.01 0.34
CA GLY A 31 -0.44 -0.04 -1.11
C GLY A 31 0.25 -1.25 -1.74
N LEU A 32 1.42 -1.62 -1.23
CA LEU A 32 2.14 -2.81 -1.67
C LEU A 32 1.33 -4.09 -1.42
N ILE A 33 0.86 -4.26 -0.18
CA ILE A 33 0.08 -5.43 0.22
C ILE A 33 -1.19 -5.50 -0.63
N VAL A 34 -1.95 -4.42 -0.74
CA VAL A 34 -3.20 -4.36 -1.54
C VAL A 34 -2.93 -4.67 -3.02
N ALA A 35 -1.86 -4.13 -3.60
CA ALA A 35 -1.50 -4.39 -4.99
C ALA A 35 -1.11 -5.87 -5.19
N THR A 36 -0.42 -6.49 -4.23
CA THR A 36 -0.16 -7.94 -4.25
C THR A 36 -1.45 -8.75 -4.04
N SER A 37 -2.34 -8.32 -3.14
CA SER A 37 -3.63 -8.96 -2.86
C SER A 37 -4.55 -8.99 -4.07
N LYS A 38 -4.59 -7.90 -4.84
CA LYS A 38 -5.35 -7.81 -6.09
C LYS A 38 -4.66 -8.50 -7.28
N GLY A 39 -3.40 -8.95 -7.12
CA GLY A 39 -2.58 -9.55 -8.18
C GLY A 39 -2.05 -8.55 -9.21
N ILE A 40 -2.04 -7.26 -8.88
CA ILE A 40 -1.51 -6.18 -9.72
C ILE A 40 0.02 -6.16 -9.63
N LEU A 41 0.57 -6.34 -8.43
CA LEU A 41 2.01 -6.33 -8.20
C LEU A 41 2.57 -7.75 -8.21
N ARG A 42 3.47 -8.05 -9.16
CA ARG A 42 4.07 -9.38 -9.37
C ARG A 42 5.51 -9.50 -8.90
N SER A 43 6.27 -8.44 -9.09
CA SER A 43 7.67 -8.37 -8.69
C SER A 43 7.94 -6.95 -8.22
N MET A 44 8.72 -6.84 -7.16
CA MET A 44 9.29 -5.59 -6.69
C MET A 44 10.79 -5.78 -6.53
N HIS A 45 11.56 -4.77 -6.94
CA HIS A 45 13.00 -4.79 -6.73
C HIS A 45 13.31 -4.41 -5.28
N CYS A 46 13.32 -5.41 -4.41
CA CYS A 46 13.76 -5.25 -3.04
C CYS A 46 14.57 -6.47 -2.64
N LYS A 47 15.67 -6.26 -1.91
CA LYS A 47 16.43 -7.36 -1.35
C LYS A 47 15.55 -7.99 -0.27
N SER A 48 15.26 -9.29 -0.37
CA SER A 48 14.40 -9.98 0.60
C SER A 48 14.94 -9.94 2.03
N SER A 49 16.25 -9.69 2.20
CA SER A 49 16.90 -9.49 3.50
C SER A 49 16.81 -8.05 4.02
N SER A 50 16.24 -7.11 3.28
CA SER A 50 16.03 -5.74 3.74
C SER A 50 14.96 -5.70 4.83
N ILE A 51 15.18 -4.81 5.80
CA ILE A 51 14.26 -4.62 6.94
C ILE A 51 13.02 -3.89 6.43
N ALA A 52 11.85 -4.44 6.75
CA ALA A 52 10.56 -3.83 6.53
C ALA A 52 10.13 -3.13 7.82
N ASP A 53 10.01 -1.80 7.79
CA ASP A 53 9.57 -1.01 8.95
C ASP A 53 8.03 -0.98 9.00
N LEU A 54 7.46 -2.09 9.46
CA LEU A 54 6.02 -2.26 9.66
C LEU A 54 5.75 -2.28 11.16
N ILE A 55 5.01 -1.29 11.64
CA ILE A 55 4.67 -1.13 13.05
C ILE A 55 3.17 -1.33 13.19
N PRO A 56 2.72 -2.29 14.02
CA PRO A 56 1.29 -2.45 14.26
C PRO A 56 0.74 -1.22 14.99
N VAL A 57 -0.46 -0.81 14.61
CA VAL A 57 -1.12 0.41 15.13
C VAL A 57 -1.26 0.39 16.65
N ASP A 58 -1.48 -0.79 17.24
CA ASP A 58 -1.63 -0.96 18.69
C ASP A 58 -0.38 -0.53 19.46
N VAL A 59 0.81 -0.79 18.91
CA VAL A 59 2.08 -0.39 19.53
C VAL A 59 2.22 1.13 19.49
N VAL A 60 1.81 1.76 18.38
CA VAL A 60 1.84 3.23 18.25
C VAL A 60 0.87 3.87 19.23
N ILE A 61 -0.35 3.33 19.37
CA ILE A 61 -1.35 3.82 20.32
C ILE A 61 -0.85 3.69 21.76
N ASN A 62 -0.33 2.52 22.13
CA ASN A 62 0.22 2.29 23.46
C ASN A 62 1.37 3.25 23.77
N LEU A 63 2.24 3.52 22.80
CA LEU A 63 3.31 4.51 22.94
C LEU A 63 2.73 5.92 23.19
N VAL A 64 1.77 6.37 22.38
CA VAL A 64 1.17 7.70 22.50
C VAL A 64 0.51 7.89 23.87
N ILE A 65 -0.24 6.89 24.35
CA ILE A 65 -0.87 6.93 25.68
C ILE A 65 0.19 7.00 26.78
N THR A 66 1.24 6.18 26.67
CA THR A 66 2.34 6.16 27.66
C THR A 66 3.09 7.48 27.70
N VAL A 67 3.38 8.07 26.54
CA VAL A 67 4.04 9.37 26.42
C VAL A 67 3.14 10.47 27.01
N ALA A 68 1.85 10.47 26.71
CA ALA A 68 0.91 11.45 27.26
C ALA A 68 0.87 11.39 28.79
N TRP A 69 0.78 10.19 29.37
CA TRP A 69 0.83 9.99 30.82
C TRP A 69 2.15 10.45 31.42
N TYR A 70 3.28 10.11 30.79
CA TYR A 70 4.61 10.47 31.25
C TYR A 70 4.80 11.99 31.26
N THR A 71 4.45 12.66 30.16
CA THR A 71 4.55 14.12 30.03
C THR A 71 3.65 14.84 31.03
N ALA A 72 2.43 14.35 31.25
CA ALA A 72 1.51 14.95 32.22
C ALA A 72 2.04 14.82 33.67
N SER A 73 2.64 13.68 34.00
CA SER A 73 3.11 13.37 35.36
C SER A 73 4.44 14.03 35.70
N HIS A 74 5.40 14.03 34.76
CA HIS A 74 6.77 14.48 35.02
C HIS A 74 7.07 15.90 34.55
N ARG A 75 6.22 16.48 33.68
CA ARG A 75 6.36 17.83 33.11
C ARG A 75 7.83 18.18 32.78
N PRO A 76 8.46 17.42 31.86
CA PRO A 76 9.86 17.63 31.55
C PRO A 76 10.09 19.08 31.05
N ASN A 77 11.17 19.70 31.53
CA ASN A 77 11.52 21.08 31.18
C ASN A 77 12.06 21.23 29.74
N SER A 78 12.25 20.12 29.03
CA SER A 78 12.75 20.06 27.65
C SER A 78 11.81 19.29 26.73
N ILE A 79 11.90 19.58 25.43
CA ILE A 79 11.12 18.88 24.40
C ILE A 79 11.65 17.45 24.27
N MET A 80 10.82 16.48 24.64
CA MET A 80 11.11 15.04 24.49
C MET A 80 10.67 14.57 23.09
N VAL A 81 11.58 13.90 22.37
CA VAL A 81 11.29 13.30 21.06
C VAL A 81 11.29 11.78 21.21
N TYR A 82 10.16 11.14 20.89
CA TYR A 82 10.00 9.69 20.95
C TYR A 82 9.89 9.13 19.52
N ASN A 83 10.67 8.10 19.22
CA ASN A 83 10.61 7.41 17.93
C ASN A 83 10.00 6.02 18.11
N CYS A 84 8.95 5.71 17.33
CA CYS A 84 8.43 4.36 17.18
C CYS A 84 8.99 3.80 15.88
N SER A 85 10.01 2.95 15.97
CA SER A 85 10.55 2.23 14.80
C SER A 85 10.86 0.79 15.17
N SER A 86 10.67 -0.13 14.22
CA SER A 86 11.00 -1.54 14.39
C SER A 86 12.52 -1.75 14.50
N GLY A 87 13.30 -0.90 13.80
CA GLY A 87 14.74 -0.73 13.99
C GLY A 87 15.54 -2.05 13.94
N SER A 88 16.53 -2.16 14.82
CA SER A 88 17.40 -3.34 14.93
C SER A 88 16.95 -4.38 15.95
N ILE A 89 15.93 -4.07 16.75
CA ILE A 89 15.51 -4.86 17.92
C ILE A 89 14.56 -5.99 17.50
N ASN A 90 13.61 -5.73 16.60
CA ASN A 90 12.69 -6.74 16.09
C ASN A 90 12.59 -6.69 14.56
N LYS A 91 13.68 -7.07 13.89
CA LYS A 91 13.79 -6.98 12.43
C LYS A 91 12.83 -7.93 11.74
N VAL A 92 11.79 -7.39 11.11
CA VAL A 92 10.99 -8.12 10.12
C VAL A 92 11.60 -7.86 8.75
N THR A 93 11.90 -8.91 7.99
CA THR A 93 12.43 -8.78 6.62
C THR A 93 11.30 -8.83 5.61
N TRP A 94 11.47 -8.20 4.45
CA TRP A 94 10.48 -8.29 3.36
C TRP A 94 10.23 -9.74 2.92
N GLY A 95 11.25 -10.61 2.97
CA GLY A 95 11.07 -12.04 2.74
C GLY A 95 10.18 -12.73 3.79
N ALA A 96 10.28 -12.34 5.06
CA ALA A 96 9.38 -12.85 6.10
C ALA A 96 7.94 -12.33 5.89
N VAL A 97 7.79 -11.07 5.48
CA VAL A 97 6.48 -10.51 5.11
C VAL A 97 5.86 -11.29 3.96
N GLU A 98 6.61 -11.60 2.90
CA GLU A 98 6.13 -12.40 1.76
C GLU A 98 5.62 -13.78 2.22
N GLN A 99 6.41 -14.49 3.05
CA GLN A 99 6.07 -15.82 3.56
C GLN A 99 4.82 -15.84 4.43
N LEU A 100 4.56 -14.76 5.18
CA LEU A 100 3.38 -14.62 6.04
C LEU A 100 2.17 -14.11 5.26
N ALA A 101 2.36 -13.11 4.40
CA ALA A 101 1.28 -12.40 3.72
C ALA A 101 0.66 -13.22 2.59
N ILE A 102 1.45 -13.89 1.74
CA ILE A 102 0.92 -14.60 0.56
C ILE A 102 -0.08 -15.70 0.96
N PRO A 103 0.21 -16.59 1.94
CA PRO A 103 -0.77 -17.59 2.38
C PRO A 103 -2.05 -16.98 2.97
N LEU A 104 -1.93 -15.86 3.69
CA LEU A 104 -3.08 -15.16 4.27
C LEU A 104 -3.96 -14.53 3.20
N ILE A 105 -3.35 -13.89 2.20
CA ILE A 105 -4.04 -13.32 1.03
C ILE A 105 -4.78 -14.42 0.26
N LEU A 106 -4.15 -15.57 0.04
CA LEU A 106 -4.78 -16.69 -0.67
C LEU A 106 -5.91 -17.33 0.13
N ARG A 107 -5.81 -17.34 1.47
CA ARG A 107 -6.86 -17.83 2.36
C ARG A 107 -8.06 -16.87 2.46
N HIS A 108 -7.80 -15.56 2.38
CA HIS A 108 -8.80 -14.50 2.50
C HIS A 108 -8.72 -13.55 1.30
N PRO A 109 -9.24 -13.97 0.13
CA PRO A 109 -9.17 -13.19 -1.10
C PRO A 109 -9.99 -11.90 -1.02
N SER A 110 -9.48 -10.82 -1.62
CA SER A 110 -10.22 -9.56 -1.76
C SER A 110 -11.40 -9.72 -2.74
N HIS A 111 -12.45 -8.91 -2.56
CA HIS A 111 -13.65 -8.96 -3.42
C HIS A 111 -13.36 -8.66 -4.90
N GLU A 112 -12.33 -7.86 -5.19
CA GLU A 112 -11.91 -7.51 -6.55
C GLU A 112 -10.48 -7.98 -6.84
N ILE A 113 -10.35 -9.16 -7.45
CA ILE A 113 -9.07 -9.72 -7.87
C ILE A 113 -8.91 -9.53 -9.38
N PHE A 114 -7.84 -8.84 -9.78
CA PHE A 114 -7.50 -8.70 -11.19
C PHE A 114 -6.83 -9.97 -11.74
N ARG A 115 -5.95 -10.58 -10.93
CA ARG A 115 -5.19 -11.77 -11.30
C ARG A 115 -4.85 -12.59 -10.06
N TYR A 116 -4.56 -13.88 -10.23
CA TYR A 116 -4.09 -14.74 -9.15
C TYR A 116 -3.00 -14.05 -8.29
N PRO A 117 -3.24 -13.84 -6.98
CA PRO A 117 -2.33 -13.11 -6.12
C PRO A 117 -0.98 -13.82 -6.03
N ASN A 118 0.07 -13.11 -6.41
CA ASN A 118 1.44 -13.59 -6.34
C ASN A 118 2.35 -12.37 -6.34
N GLY A 119 3.33 -12.34 -5.45
CA GLY A 119 4.30 -11.26 -5.36
C GLY A 119 5.61 -11.82 -4.83
N SER A 120 6.71 -11.45 -5.47
CA SER A 120 8.03 -11.85 -5.03
C SER A 120 9.00 -10.67 -4.99
N PHE A 121 9.82 -10.62 -3.94
CA PHE A 121 10.88 -9.63 -3.81
C PHE A 121 12.15 -10.12 -4.51
N THR A 122 12.59 -9.40 -5.53
CA THR A 122 13.71 -9.81 -6.38
C THR A 122 14.92 -8.89 -6.22
N ASN A 123 16.09 -9.48 -6.00
CA ASN A 123 17.33 -8.72 -5.84
C ASN A 123 17.92 -8.25 -7.19
N SER A 124 17.42 -8.75 -8.32
CA SER A 124 17.91 -8.37 -9.65
C SER A 124 17.01 -7.32 -10.28
N LYS A 125 17.56 -6.12 -10.53
CA LYS A 125 16.85 -5.05 -11.26
C LYS A 125 16.42 -5.49 -12.66
N ILE A 126 17.26 -6.27 -13.33
CA ILE A 126 17.01 -6.76 -14.69
C ILE A 126 15.81 -7.70 -14.68
N TRP A 127 15.74 -8.61 -13.70
CA TRP A 127 14.61 -9.53 -13.59
C TRP A 127 13.30 -8.81 -13.25
N ASN A 128 13.36 -7.82 -12.35
CA ASN A 128 12.21 -6.97 -12.06
C ASN A 128 11.73 -6.23 -13.31
N TYR A 129 12.67 -5.61 -14.05
CA TYR A 129 12.36 -4.89 -15.28
C TYR A 129 11.75 -5.78 -16.35
N LEU A 130 12.33 -6.98 -16.59
CA LEU A 130 11.77 -7.96 -17.52
C LEU A 130 10.37 -8.41 -17.09
N SER A 131 10.17 -8.69 -15.80
CA SER A 131 8.87 -9.08 -15.27
C SER A 131 7.83 -7.99 -15.48
N VAL A 132 8.19 -6.74 -15.19
CA VAL A 132 7.33 -5.57 -15.40
C VAL A 132 7.00 -5.39 -16.89
N MET A 133 7.98 -5.52 -17.78
CA MET A 133 7.77 -5.45 -19.23
C MET A 133 6.81 -6.54 -19.72
N LEU A 134 7.03 -7.79 -19.29
CA LEU A 134 6.24 -8.94 -19.72
C LEU A 134 4.80 -8.93 -19.16
N TYR A 135 4.61 -8.51 -17.90
CA TYR A 135 3.31 -8.63 -17.23
C TYR A 135 2.46 -7.36 -17.24
N HIS A 136 3.06 -6.20 -17.48
CA HIS A 136 2.33 -4.92 -17.49
C HIS A 136 2.36 -4.26 -18.86
N HIS A 137 3.54 -4.11 -19.49
CA HIS A 137 3.65 -3.36 -20.74
C HIS A 137 3.17 -4.15 -21.96
N ILE A 138 3.63 -5.39 -22.15
CA ILE A 138 3.24 -6.20 -23.32
C ILE A 138 1.72 -6.41 -23.38
N PRO A 139 1.02 -6.79 -22.30
CA PRO A 139 -0.42 -6.95 -22.33
C PRO A 139 -1.15 -5.63 -22.60
N ALA A 140 -0.67 -4.51 -22.04
CA ALA A 140 -1.26 -3.20 -22.29
C ALA A 140 -1.17 -2.80 -23.78
N TYR A 141 0.02 -2.89 -24.37
CA TYR A 141 0.21 -2.60 -25.79
C TYR A 141 -0.57 -3.56 -26.70
N PHE A 142 -0.72 -4.83 -26.30
CA PHE A 142 -1.52 -5.79 -27.05
C PHE A 142 -3.01 -5.44 -27.03
N ILE A 143 -3.55 -5.07 -25.87
CA ILE A 143 -4.95 -4.65 -25.74
C ILE A 143 -5.21 -3.37 -26.54
N ASP A 144 -4.31 -2.39 -26.47
CA ASP A 144 -4.43 -1.15 -27.25
C ASP A 144 -4.35 -1.42 -28.76
N LEU A 145 -3.48 -2.33 -29.20
CA LEU A 145 -3.41 -2.75 -30.61
C LEU A 145 -4.72 -3.39 -31.07
N VAL A 146 -5.29 -4.32 -30.28
CA VAL A 146 -6.58 -4.95 -30.60
C VAL A 146 -7.72 -3.93 -30.61
N ALA A 147 -7.72 -2.97 -29.68
CA ALA A 147 -8.72 -1.90 -29.65
C ALA A 147 -8.68 -1.06 -30.93
N VAL A 148 -7.48 -0.63 -31.35
CA VAL A 148 -7.29 0.12 -32.61
C VAL A 148 -7.74 -0.70 -33.82
N LEU A 149 -7.38 -1.99 -33.89
CA LEU A 149 -7.75 -2.88 -34.99
C LEU A 149 -9.26 -3.15 -35.06
N THR A 150 -9.96 -3.12 -33.93
CA THR A 150 -11.43 -3.29 -33.84
C THR A 150 -12.20 -1.97 -33.93
N GLY A 151 -11.52 -0.86 -34.28
CA GLY A 151 -12.11 0.46 -34.44
C GLY A 151 -12.55 1.12 -33.12
N HIS A 152 -12.14 0.57 -31.98
CA HIS A 152 -12.39 1.13 -30.66
C HIS A 152 -11.24 2.08 -30.27
N LYS A 153 -11.56 3.11 -29.49
CA LYS A 153 -10.53 4.00 -28.94
C LYS A 153 -9.74 3.24 -27.86
N PRO A 154 -8.41 3.36 -27.81
CA PRO A 154 -7.61 2.77 -26.74
C PRO A 154 -8.10 3.29 -25.38
N ASN A 155 -8.26 2.37 -24.42
CA ASN A 155 -9.01 2.64 -23.20
C ASN A 155 -8.06 3.15 -22.10
N GLU A 156 -7.95 4.47 -21.99
CA GLU A 156 -7.01 5.20 -21.11
C GLU A 156 -7.05 4.76 -19.62
N ARG A 157 -8.21 4.31 -19.13
CA ARG A 157 -8.42 3.85 -17.74
C ARG A 157 -7.61 2.59 -17.38
N THR A 158 -7.36 1.72 -18.35
CA THR A 158 -6.55 0.51 -18.15
C THR A 158 -5.07 0.90 -18.02
N GLY A 159 -4.64 1.87 -18.83
CA GLY A 159 -3.29 2.44 -18.77
C GLY A 159 -3.02 3.16 -17.45
N GLU A 160 -3.98 3.92 -16.91
CA GLU A 160 -3.82 4.61 -15.62
C GLU A 160 -3.64 3.63 -14.45
N THR A 161 -4.49 2.59 -14.38
CA THR A 161 -4.41 1.55 -13.33
C THR A 161 -3.08 0.79 -13.40
N ILE A 162 -2.62 0.49 -14.62
CA ILE A 162 -1.32 -0.16 -14.86
C ILE A 162 -0.16 0.81 -14.53
N SER A 163 -0.27 2.10 -14.84
CA SER A 163 0.74 3.12 -14.53
C SER A 163 0.91 3.36 -13.03
N HIS A 164 -0.18 3.33 -12.27
CA HIS A 164 -0.16 3.42 -10.80
C HIS A 164 0.51 2.18 -10.21
N GLY A 165 0.19 0.98 -10.69
CA GLY A 165 0.86 -0.26 -10.29
C GLY A 165 2.35 -0.28 -10.67
N LEU A 166 2.70 0.24 -11.83
CA LEU A 166 4.09 0.38 -12.32
C LEU A 166 4.93 1.30 -11.44
N ARG A 167 4.38 2.44 -11.00
CA ARG A 167 5.07 3.35 -10.07
C ARG A 167 5.45 2.62 -8.78
N ILE A 168 4.55 1.79 -8.24
CA ILE A 168 4.79 0.98 -7.04
C ILE A 168 5.84 -0.11 -7.31
N CYS A 169 5.84 -0.77 -8.46
CA CYS A 169 6.86 -1.76 -8.85
C CYS A 169 8.27 -1.17 -9.10
N SER A 170 8.35 0.14 -9.39
CA SER A 170 9.58 0.84 -9.79
C SER A 170 10.28 1.61 -8.66
N LEU A 171 9.62 1.78 -7.51
CA LEU A 171 10.19 2.33 -6.28
C LEU A 171 11.03 1.26 -5.56
#